data_AF-A0A317NF76-F1
#
_entry.id   AF-A0A317NF76-F1
#
_cell.length_a   1.000
_cell.length_b   1.000
_cell.length_c   1.000
_cell.angle_alpha   90.00
_cell.angle_beta   90.00
_cell.angle_gamma   90.00
#
_symmetry.space_group_name_H-M   'P 1'
#
loop_
_entity.id
_entity.type
_entity.pdbx_description
1 polymer ?
#
loop_
_entity_poly.entity_id
_entity_poly.type
_entity_poly.pdbx_seq_one_letter_code
_entity_poly.pdbx_strand_id
1 'polypeptide(L)'
;MNERQIWQVAIGLGKPDREGPGSVSSEEIHPVALLLEGSVRKVDPENRVPCVTGFGPVSDLAEAAVRLKGDDYDLAQVPFECTLTVYMTDEEVDALLEQVAADLAVDAADFSPVADRQVTVALRPIFDYAQKADSYRYLVDQWSMGGQS
;
A
#
# COMPACT_ATOMS: atom_id res chain seq x y z
N MET A 1 20.01 -8.61 12.70
CA MET A 1 20.30 -7.18 12.48
C MET A 1 18.99 -6.59 12.00
N ASN A 2 18.20 -5.97 12.87
CA ASN A 2 16.91 -5.38 12.49
C ASN A 2 17.17 -3.94 12.04
N GLU A 3 17.67 -3.78 10.82
CA GLU A 3 17.74 -2.47 10.18
C GLU A 3 16.34 -2.12 9.66
N ARG A 4 15.85 -0.92 9.96
CA ARG A 4 14.58 -0.45 9.42
C ARG A 4 14.74 -0.14 7.95
N GLN A 5 13.75 -0.54 7.16
CA GLN A 5 13.71 -0.32 5.72
C GLN A 5 12.34 0.21 5.32
N ILE A 6 12.26 0.77 4.12
CA ILE A 6 10.98 1.18 3.55
C ILE A 6 10.34 -0.04 2.88
N TRP A 7 9.17 -0.38 3.35
CA TRP A 7 8.36 -1.48 2.85
C TRP A 7 7.08 -0.95 2.23
N GLN A 8 6.67 -1.55 1.12
CA GLN A 8 5.36 -1.32 0.55
C GLN A 8 4.55 -2.61 0.58
N VAL A 9 3.44 -2.60 1.31
CA VAL A 9 2.40 -3.61 1.24
C VAL A 9 1.42 -3.18 0.15
N ALA A 10 1.09 -4.08 -0.78
CA ALA A 10 0.15 -3.82 -1.86
C ALA A 10 -0.99 -4.84 -1.83
N ILE A 11 -2.22 -4.33 -1.84
CA ILE A 11 -3.46 -5.10 -1.92
C ILE A 11 -4.02 -4.95 -3.33
N GLY A 12 -3.85 -5.97 -4.17
CA GLY A 12 -4.40 -5.99 -5.53
C GLY A 12 -5.92 -6.13 -5.49
N LEU A 13 -6.62 -5.28 -6.25
CA LEU A 13 -8.09 -5.19 -6.28
C LEU A 13 -8.70 -5.50 -7.66
N GLY A 14 -7.87 -5.83 -8.64
CA GLY A 14 -8.32 -6.12 -10.00
C GLY A 14 -8.73 -4.85 -10.74
N LYS A 15 -9.89 -4.83 -11.40
CA LYS A 15 -10.34 -3.64 -12.13
C LYS A 15 -10.84 -2.55 -11.16
N PRO A 16 -10.68 -1.27 -11.51
CA PRO A 16 -11.32 -0.21 -10.74
C PRO A 16 -12.84 -0.34 -10.78
N ASP A 17 -13.49 0.20 -9.76
CA ASP A 17 -14.93 0.20 -9.67
C ASP A 17 -15.55 1.16 -10.67
N ARG A 18 -16.82 0.92 -10.99
CA ARG A 18 -17.58 1.84 -11.85
C ARG A 18 -17.84 3.17 -11.16
N GLU A 19 -18.11 3.13 -9.86
CA GLU A 19 -18.49 4.28 -9.03
C GLU A 19 -17.93 4.10 -7.62
N GLY A 20 -17.94 5.18 -6.84
CA GLY A 20 -17.47 5.18 -5.45
C GLY A 20 -15.94 5.27 -5.30
N PRO A 21 -15.41 5.06 -4.10
CA PRO A 21 -13.99 5.23 -3.77
C PRO A 21 -13.00 4.43 -4.62
N GLY A 22 -13.44 3.30 -5.20
CA GLY A 22 -12.63 2.46 -6.09
C GLY A 22 -12.67 2.87 -7.56
N SER A 23 -13.40 3.93 -7.91
CA SER A 23 -13.47 4.41 -9.30
C SER A 23 -12.32 5.34 -9.66
N VAL A 24 -11.95 5.36 -10.93
CA VAL A 24 -10.82 6.16 -11.44
C VAL A 24 -11.04 7.66 -11.27
N SER A 25 -12.29 8.11 -11.26
CA SER A 25 -12.65 9.53 -11.11
C SER A 25 -12.87 9.95 -9.66
N SER A 26 -12.71 9.04 -8.70
CA SER A 26 -12.95 9.33 -7.29
C SER A 26 -11.80 10.10 -6.66
N GLU A 27 -12.14 11.12 -5.88
CA GLU A 27 -11.21 11.79 -4.95
C GLU A 27 -11.36 11.25 -3.51
N GLU A 28 -12.30 10.34 -3.27
CA GLU A 28 -12.52 9.70 -1.96
C GLU A 28 -11.43 8.67 -1.67
N ILE A 29 -11.07 8.53 -0.39
CA ILE A 29 -10.09 7.54 0.05
C ILE A 29 -10.71 6.14 0.00
N HIS A 30 -10.00 5.21 -0.64
CA HIS A 30 -10.45 3.82 -0.74
C HIS A 30 -10.59 3.16 0.65
N PRO A 31 -11.67 2.42 0.95
CA PRO A 31 -11.86 1.76 2.26
C PRO A 31 -10.72 0.83 2.66
N VAL A 32 -10.15 0.10 1.70
CA VAL A 32 -8.95 -0.73 1.93
C VAL A 32 -7.74 0.12 2.33
N ALA A 33 -7.55 1.32 1.78
CA ALA A 33 -6.47 2.21 2.21
C ALA A 33 -6.65 2.65 3.68
N LEU A 34 -7.87 3.04 4.08
CA LEU A 34 -8.17 3.37 5.47
C LEU A 34 -7.94 2.18 6.42
N LEU A 35 -8.29 0.97 5.96
CA LEU A 35 -8.04 -0.25 6.71
C LEU A 35 -6.54 -0.48 6.92
N LEU A 36 -5.73 -0.31 5.87
CA LEU A 36 -4.28 -0.47 5.95
C LEU A 36 -3.65 0.51 6.95
N GLU A 37 -4.08 1.77 6.97
CA GLU A 37 -3.65 2.72 8.02
C GLU A 37 -4.06 2.23 9.41
N GLY A 38 -5.29 1.72 9.55
CA GLY A 38 -5.79 1.14 10.78
C GLY A 38 -4.97 -0.06 11.27
N SER A 39 -4.50 -0.92 10.35
CA SER A 39 -3.63 -2.06 10.68
C SER A 39 -2.29 -1.59 11.24
N VAL A 40 -1.68 -0.54 10.67
CA VAL A 40 -0.46 0.07 11.23
C VAL A 40 -0.68 0.54 12.68
N ARG A 41 -1.80 1.20 12.98
CA ARG A 41 -2.10 1.67 14.34
C ARG A 41 -2.29 0.56 15.36
N LYS A 42 -2.67 -0.65 14.93
CA LYS A 42 -2.82 -1.80 15.82
C LYS A 42 -1.47 -2.42 16.17
N VAL A 43 -0.55 -2.50 15.21
CA VAL A 43 0.81 -3.04 15.44
C VAL A 43 1.75 -2.02 16.06
N ASP A 44 1.48 -0.73 15.89
CA ASP A 44 2.19 0.38 16.53
C ASP A 44 1.22 1.34 17.24
N PRO A 45 0.75 0.98 18.45
CA PRO A 45 -0.20 1.80 19.22
C PRO A 45 0.36 3.15 19.66
N GLU A 46 1.69 3.28 19.76
CA GLU A 46 2.36 4.55 20.07
C GLU A 46 2.33 5.52 18.89
N ASN A 47 1.91 5.06 17.70
CA ASN A 47 1.82 5.83 16.47
C ASN A 47 3.13 6.56 16.13
N ARG A 48 4.21 5.80 16.14
CA ARG A 48 5.55 6.26 15.84
C ARG A 48 5.90 5.99 14.38
N VAL A 49 5.37 4.93 13.80
CA VAL A 49 5.65 4.50 12.43
C VAL A 49 4.86 5.39 11.46
N PRO A 50 5.55 6.21 10.65
CA PRO A 50 4.88 6.97 9.63
C PRO A 50 4.46 6.03 8.50
N CYS A 51 3.27 6.26 7.99
CA CYS A 51 2.70 5.47 6.91
C CYS A 51 2.03 6.37 5.87
N VAL A 52 2.06 5.94 4.61
CA VAL A 52 1.29 6.59 3.54
C VAL A 52 0.61 5.54 2.69
N THR A 53 -0.67 5.77 2.42
CA THR A 53 -1.43 4.92 1.51
C THR A 53 -1.65 5.56 0.16
N GLY A 54 -1.78 4.70 -0.87
CA GLY A 54 -2.16 5.11 -2.21
C GLY A 54 -3.20 4.17 -2.80
N PHE A 55 -3.96 4.65 -3.78
CA PHE A 55 -4.84 3.85 -4.61
C PHE A 55 -4.62 4.21 -6.07
N GLY A 56 -4.49 3.20 -6.94
CA GLY A 56 -4.25 3.45 -8.34
C GLY A 56 -3.88 2.20 -9.13
N PRO A 57 -3.60 2.36 -10.44
CA PRO A 57 -3.14 1.24 -11.27
C PRO A 57 -1.79 0.74 -10.78
N VAL A 58 -1.54 -0.57 -10.91
CA VAL A 58 -0.24 -1.17 -10.61
C VAL A 58 0.84 -0.50 -11.47
N SER A 59 1.74 0.24 -10.83
CA SER A 59 2.66 1.17 -11.51
C SER A 59 3.47 0.53 -12.63
N ASP A 60 4.08 -0.63 -12.38
CA ASP A 60 4.92 -1.32 -13.37
C ASP A 60 4.11 -1.75 -14.62
N LEU A 61 2.86 -2.16 -14.42
CA LEU A 61 1.97 -2.56 -15.51
C LEU A 61 1.45 -1.35 -16.28
N ALA A 62 1.14 -0.26 -15.59
CA ALA A 62 0.77 1.00 -16.22
C ALA A 62 1.92 1.55 -17.06
N GLU A 63 3.12 1.55 -16.51
CA GLU A 63 4.34 2.00 -17.19
C GLU A 63 4.60 1.20 -18.47
N ALA A 64 4.52 -0.13 -18.38
CA ALA A 64 4.70 -1.02 -19.52
C ALA A 64 3.60 -0.81 -20.57
N ALA A 65 2.35 -0.62 -20.15
CA ALA A 65 1.23 -0.41 -21.06
C ALA A 65 1.37 0.89 -21.85
N VAL A 66 1.73 2.00 -21.18
CA VAL A 66 1.97 3.30 -21.82
C VAL A 66 3.14 3.22 -22.79
N ARG A 67 4.26 2.58 -22.41
CA ARG A 67 5.41 2.39 -23.32
C ARG A 67 5.08 1.56 -24.55
N LEU A 68 4.19 0.58 -24.41
CA LEU A 68 3.83 -0.33 -25.49
C LEU A 68 2.75 0.27 -26.42
N LYS A 69 1.81 1.03 -25.86
CA LYS A 69 0.57 1.41 -26.56
C LYS A 69 0.40 2.92 -26.76
N GLY A 70 1.22 3.74 -26.10
CA GLY A 70 1.13 5.19 -26.13
C GLY A 70 0.44 5.80 -24.93
N ASP A 71 0.53 7.13 -24.82
CA ASP A 71 0.02 7.93 -23.71
C ASP A 71 -1.52 8.02 -23.66
N ASP A 72 -2.21 7.63 -24.73
CA ASP A 72 -3.68 7.58 -24.83
C ASP A 72 -4.28 6.27 -24.30
N TYR A 73 -3.43 5.37 -23.77
CA TYR A 73 -3.89 4.12 -23.21
C TYR A 73 -4.77 4.33 -21.96
N ASP A 74 -5.97 3.75 -21.98
CA ASP A 74 -6.89 3.77 -20.85
C ASP A 74 -6.33 2.98 -19.66
N LEU A 75 -5.89 3.69 -18.61
CA LEU A 75 -5.35 3.10 -17.39
C LEU A 75 -6.37 2.27 -16.61
N ALA A 76 -7.68 2.48 -16.81
CA ALA A 76 -8.71 1.58 -16.25
C ALA A 76 -8.59 0.15 -16.79
N GLN A 77 -7.78 -0.05 -17.84
CA GLN A 77 -7.45 -1.37 -18.34
C GLN A 77 -6.38 -2.11 -17.54
N VAL A 78 -5.61 -1.40 -16.72
CA VAL A 78 -4.59 -1.97 -15.82
C VAL A 78 -5.26 -2.43 -14.52
N PRO A 79 -4.79 -3.52 -13.87
CA PRO A 79 -5.18 -3.82 -12.51
C PRO A 79 -4.85 -2.68 -11.54
N PHE A 80 -5.68 -2.47 -10.54
CA PHE A 80 -5.55 -1.48 -9.48
C PHE A 80 -5.17 -2.15 -8.17
N GLU A 81 -4.54 -1.37 -7.30
CA GLU A 81 -4.14 -1.78 -5.97
C GLU A 81 -4.29 -0.63 -4.96
N CYS A 82 -4.50 -1.00 -3.69
CA CYS A 82 -4.23 -0.12 -2.57
C CYS A 82 -2.83 -0.42 -2.04
N THR A 83 -2.00 0.59 -1.88
CA THR A 83 -0.65 0.45 -1.31
C THR A 83 -0.57 1.10 0.05
N LEU A 84 0.30 0.57 0.91
CA LEU A 84 0.71 1.11 2.19
C LEU A 84 2.23 1.10 2.23
N THR A 85 2.84 2.27 2.36
CA THR A 85 4.29 2.43 2.48
C THR A 85 4.65 2.79 3.92
N VAL A 86 5.56 2.04 4.54
CA VAL A 86 5.95 2.14 5.96
C VAL A 86 7.46 2.04 6.13
N TYR A 87 7.99 2.62 7.22
CA TYR A 87 9.39 2.47 7.61
C TYR A 87 9.51 1.57 8.85
N MET A 88 9.79 0.29 8.63
CA MET A 88 9.69 -0.77 9.64
C MET A 88 10.86 -1.76 9.52
N THR A 89 11.13 -2.47 10.61
CA THR A 89 11.98 -3.66 10.60
C THR A 89 11.22 -4.87 10.04
N ASP A 90 11.94 -5.91 9.61
CA ASP A 90 11.32 -7.15 9.08
C ASP A 90 10.29 -7.75 10.05
N GLU A 91 10.61 -7.79 11.35
CA GLU A 91 9.72 -8.32 12.40
C GLU A 91 8.42 -7.51 12.54
N GLU A 92 8.51 -6.18 12.45
CA GLU A 92 7.33 -5.31 12.49
C GLU A 92 6.49 -5.46 11.22
N VAL A 93 7.11 -5.69 10.07
CA VAL A 93 6.41 -5.96 8.81
C VAL A 93 5.70 -7.30 8.85
N ASP A 94 6.32 -8.34 9.39
CA ASP A 94 5.67 -9.65 9.55
C ASP A 94 4.41 -9.52 10.41
N ALA A 95 4.50 -8.81 11.55
CA ALA A 95 3.34 -8.51 12.40
C ALA A 95 2.28 -7.67 11.67
N LEU A 96 2.70 -6.69 10.87
CA LEU A 96 1.79 -5.89 10.04
C LEU A 96 1.05 -6.76 9.01
N LEU A 97 1.73 -7.70 8.35
CA LEU A 97 1.12 -8.58 7.36
C LEU A 97 0.07 -9.50 7.99
N GLU A 98 0.33 -10.05 9.18
CA GLU A 98 -0.66 -10.82 9.94
C GLU A 98 -1.90 -9.97 10.26
N GLN A 99 -1.68 -8.73 10.72
CA GLN A 99 -2.76 -7.81 11.06
C GLN A 99 -3.57 -7.38 9.82
N VAL A 100 -2.92 -7.13 8.69
CA VAL A 100 -3.57 -6.79 7.42
C VAL A 100 -4.44 -7.96 6.93
N ALA A 101 -3.91 -9.18 6.97
CA ALA A 101 -4.67 -10.37 6.60
C ALA A 101 -5.91 -10.56 7.49
N ALA A 102 -5.76 -10.35 8.80
CA ALA A 102 -6.87 -10.41 9.75
C ALA A 102 -7.93 -9.33 9.49
N ASP A 103 -7.50 -8.09 9.23
CA ASP A 103 -8.40 -6.96 9.00
C ASP A 103 -9.16 -7.09 7.67
N LEU A 104 -8.48 -7.57 6.61
CA LEU A 104 -9.11 -7.86 5.32
C LEU A 104 -10.05 -9.07 5.39
N ALA A 105 -9.94 -9.90 6.42
CA ALA A 105 -10.68 -11.14 6.59
C ALA A 105 -10.60 -12.03 5.34
N VAL A 106 -9.40 -12.17 4.77
CA VAL A 106 -9.17 -12.95 3.55
C VAL A 106 -9.43 -14.42 3.81
N ASP A 107 -10.28 -15.04 3.00
CA ASP A 107 -10.57 -16.46 3.09
C ASP A 107 -9.58 -17.33 2.30
N ALA A 108 -9.77 -18.65 2.33
CA ALA A 108 -8.89 -19.61 1.65
C ALA A 108 -8.95 -19.54 0.10
N ALA A 109 -9.89 -18.77 -0.47
CA ALA A 109 -10.02 -18.53 -1.90
C ALA A 109 -9.56 -17.11 -2.29
N ASP A 110 -8.80 -16.46 -1.40
CA ASP A 110 -8.29 -15.10 -1.52
C ASP A 110 -9.39 -14.04 -1.62
N PHE A 111 -10.63 -14.34 -1.20
CA PHE A 111 -11.72 -13.37 -1.18
C PHE A 111 -11.71 -12.56 0.11
N SER A 112 -11.83 -11.23 0.00
CA SER A 112 -12.02 -10.32 1.13
C SER A 112 -13.43 -9.75 1.11
N PRO A 113 -14.24 -9.97 2.17
CA PRO A 113 -15.55 -9.34 2.29
C PRO A 113 -15.45 -7.82 2.51
N VAL A 114 -14.30 -7.31 2.94
CA VAL A 114 -14.07 -5.86 3.10
C VAL A 114 -13.86 -5.18 1.75
N ALA A 115 -13.13 -5.84 0.84
CA ALA A 115 -12.95 -5.37 -0.53
C ALA A 115 -14.09 -5.80 -1.48
N ASP A 116 -14.96 -6.70 -1.02
CA ASP A 116 -16.02 -7.38 -1.78
C ASP A 116 -15.51 -8.03 -3.09
N ARG A 117 -14.31 -8.61 -3.04
CA ARG A 117 -13.64 -9.23 -4.19
C ARG A 117 -12.48 -10.11 -3.79
N GLN A 118 -11.95 -10.85 -4.77
CA GLN A 118 -10.64 -11.48 -4.64
C GLN A 118 -9.53 -10.43 -4.56
N VAL A 119 -8.63 -10.62 -3.63
CA VAL A 119 -7.49 -9.74 -3.38
C VAL A 119 -6.18 -10.49 -3.53
N THR A 120 -5.12 -9.78 -3.84
CA THR A 120 -3.75 -10.30 -3.70
C THR A 120 -2.99 -9.46 -2.70
N VAL A 121 -2.15 -10.09 -1.89
CA VAL A 121 -1.26 -9.39 -0.96
C VAL A 121 0.17 -9.54 -1.46
N ALA A 122 0.85 -8.42 -1.67
CA ALA A 122 2.26 -8.39 -2.05
C ALA A 122 3.06 -7.52 -1.09
N LEU A 123 4.31 -7.94 -0.83
CA LEU A 123 5.29 -7.15 -0.08
C LEU A 123 6.44 -6.78 -1.01
N ARG A 124 6.76 -5.49 -1.08
CA ARG A 124 7.83 -4.94 -1.92
C ARG A 124 8.82 -4.16 -1.04
N PRO A 125 10.10 -4.55 -0.97
CA PRO A 125 11.12 -3.69 -0.39
C PRO A 125 11.39 -2.52 -1.34
N ILE A 126 11.32 -1.29 -0.82
CA ILE A 126 11.79 -0.10 -1.52
C ILE A 126 13.28 0.06 -1.19
N PHE A 127 14.12 -0.52 -2.06
CA PHE A 127 15.57 -0.58 -1.88
C PHE A 127 16.22 0.81 -1.70
N ASP A 128 17.35 0.84 -1.00
CA ASP A 128 18.14 2.02 -0.57
C ASP A 128 18.34 3.14 -1.61
N TYR A 129 18.42 2.82 -2.90
CA TYR A 129 18.58 3.87 -3.93
C TYR A 129 17.33 4.76 -4.05
N ALA A 130 16.14 4.23 -3.73
CA ALA A 130 14.88 4.96 -3.65
C ALA A 130 14.66 5.62 -2.28
N GLN A 131 15.33 5.20 -1.20
CA GLN A 131 15.30 5.90 0.09
C GLN A 131 15.94 7.30 0.02
N LYS A 132 16.86 7.51 -0.93
CA LYS A 132 17.45 8.82 -1.24
C LYS A 132 16.59 9.67 -2.18
N ALA A 133 15.49 9.13 -2.72
CA ALA A 133 14.52 9.94 -3.43
C ALA A 133 13.80 10.83 -2.42
N ASP A 134 13.75 12.13 -2.69
CA ASP A 134 13.09 13.11 -1.82
C ASP A 134 11.64 12.72 -1.47
N SER A 135 10.99 11.94 -2.34
CA SER A 135 9.63 11.43 -2.17
C SER A 135 9.44 10.52 -0.96
N TYR A 136 10.47 9.89 -0.40
CA TYR A 136 10.34 9.00 0.76
C TYR A 136 11.09 9.49 2.00
N ARG A 137 11.91 10.54 1.86
CA ARG A 137 12.71 11.09 2.96
C ARG A 137 11.83 11.54 4.15
N TYR A 138 10.62 12.01 3.89
CA TYR A 138 9.69 12.42 4.94
C TYR A 138 9.33 11.28 5.91
N LEU A 139 9.30 10.02 5.48
CA LEU A 139 9.04 8.86 6.35
C LEU A 139 10.19 8.66 7.33
N VAL A 140 11.44 8.76 6.86
CA VAL A 140 12.63 8.63 7.70
C VAL A 140 12.76 9.82 8.67
N ASP A 141 12.47 11.03 8.18
CA ASP A 141 12.52 12.25 8.98
C ASP A 141 11.47 12.25 10.10
N GLN A 142 10.22 11.85 9.81
CA GLN A 142 9.15 11.77 10.81
C GLN A 142 9.47 10.77 11.93
N TRP A 143 9.99 9.59 11.58
CA TRP A 143 10.43 8.61 12.59
C TRP A 143 11.53 9.18 13.51
N SER A 144 12.51 9.87 12.92
CA SER A 144 13.64 10.45 13.66
C SER A 144 13.23 11.60 14.59
N MET A 145 12.18 12.34 14.25
CA MET A 145 11.61 13.41 15.07
C MET A 145 10.68 12.90 16.18
N GLY A 146 9.93 11.81 15.94
CA GLY A 146 9.03 11.20 16.92
C GLY A 146 9.72 10.44 18.06
N GLY A 147 11.04 10.23 17.97
CA GLY A 147 11.85 9.60 19.02
C GLY A 147 12.51 10.56 20.03
N GLN A 148 12.24 11.86 19.96
CA GLN A 148 12.86 12.88 20.83
C GLN A 148 11.95 13.46 21.94
N SER A 149 10.78 12.87 22.18
CA SER A 149 9.87 13.28 23.26
C SER A 149 9.93 12.35 24.46
#